data_AF-A0A4Q7PJK7-F1
#
_entry.id   AF-A0A4Q7PJK7-F1
#
_cell.length_a   1.000
_cell.length_b   1.000
_cell.length_c   1.000
_cell.angle_alpha   90.00
_cell.angle_beta   90.00
_cell.angle_gamma   90.00
#
_symmetry.space_group_name_H-M   'P 1'
#
loop_
_entity.id
_entity.type
_entity.pdbx_description
1 polymer ?
#
loop_
_entity_poly.entity_id
_entity_poly.type
_entity_poly.pdbx_seq_one_letter_code
_entity_poly.pdbx_strand_id
1 'polypeptide(L)'
;MSSDEKAVLLLKSNYNQWLYTTYGYRKWAPTKKDIDRAHHILSTAIKNDEFNFLKTPSLQDLKGYYRQYIPYINAKGEKVIKINAFCELLEVPPASTSESKVWTKMDWKNRYVDVDDGGYCYWRVVINLDRNTYYNLIIG
;
A
#
# COMPACT_ATOMS: atom_id res chain seq x y z
N MET A 1 14.83 -2.83 -9.19
CA MET A 1 13.41 -3.11 -8.92
C MET A 1 12.77 -3.42 -10.26
N SER A 2 12.29 -4.66 -10.41
CA SER A 2 11.68 -5.16 -11.64
C SER A 2 10.39 -4.39 -11.95
N SER A 3 10.23 -4.07 -13.23
CA SER A 3 9.04 -3.82 -14.10
C SER A 3 7.59 -4.02 -13.61
N ASP A 4 7.30 -4.10 -12.31
CA ASP A 4 5.92 -4.23 -11.81
C ASP A 4 5.19 -2.88 -11.93
N GLU A 5 4.51 -2.68 -13.06
CA GLU A 5 3.80 -1.44 -13.36
C GLU A 5 2.66 -1.14 -12.38
N LYS A 6 2.20 -2.16 -11.65
CA LYS A 6 1.17 -2.11 -10.61
C LYS A 6 1.74 -1.93 -9.21
N ALA A 7 3.03 -1.71 -9.04
CA ALA A 7 3.63 -1.43 -7.73
C ALA A 7 4.36 -0.08 -7.73
N VAL A 8 4.30 0.62 -6.59
CA VAL A 8 5.08 1.84 -6.36
C VAL A 8 5.61 1.92 -4.93
N LEU A 9 6.85 2.41 -4.77
CA LEU A 9 7.36 2.84 -3.47
C LEU A 9 6.99 4.31 -3.25
N LEU A 10 6.10 4.56 -2.29
CA LEU A 10 5.63 5.90 -1.98
C LEU A 10 6.54 6.55 -0.93
N LEU A 11 7.59 7.22 -1.39
CA LEU A 11 8.62 7.85 -0.55
C LEU A 11 8.48 9.37 -0.40
N LYS A 12 7.73 10.01 -1.29
CA LYS A 12 7.65 11.48 -1.42
C LYS A 12 6.21 12.01 -1.35
N SER A 13 5.28 11.24 -0.80
CA SER A 13 3.87 11.68 -0.71
C SER A 13 3.61 12.55 0.51
N ASN A 14 2.54 13.35 0.45
CA ASN A 14 2.00 14.07 1.61
C ASN A 14 1.67 13.13 2.78
N TYR A 15 1.38 11.85 2.51
CA TYR A 15 1.14 10.87 3.55
C TYR A 15 2.40 10.55 4.36
N ASN A 16 3.58 10.48 3.73
CA ASN A 16 4.84 10.33 4.47
C ASN A 16 5.10 11.55 5.38
N GLN A 17 4.78 12.76 4.89
CA GLN A 17 4.88 13.98 5.70
C GLN A 17 3.92 13.93 6.89
N TRP A 18 2.66 13.53 6.66
CA TRP A 18 1.66 13.37 7.71
C TRP A 18 2.08 12.33 8.77
N LEU A 19 2.66 11.19 8.36
CA LEU A 19 3.19 10.19 9.28
C LEU A 19 4.29 10.77 10.19
N TYR A 20 5.16 11.61 9.62
CA TYR A 20 6.23 12.27 10.37
C TYR A 20 5.67 13.29 11.37
N THR A 21 4.79 14.20 10.92
CA THR A 21 4.26 15.26 11.79
C THR A 21 3.32 14.73 12.87
N THR A 22 2.61 13.64 12.60
CA THR A 22 1.61 13.08 13.53
C THR A 22 2.22 12.10 14.52
N TYR A 23 3.15 11.24 14.06
CA TYR A 23 3.69 10.14 14.86
C TYR A 23 5.21 10.15 15.04
N GLY A 24 5.92 11.10 14.41
CA GLY A 24 7.38 11.11 14.39
C GLY A 24 8.01 10.04 13.50
N TYR A 25 7.22 9.36 12.65
CA TYR A 25 7.72 8.27 11.83
C TYR A 25 8.60 8.79 10.69
N ARG A 26 9.80 8.23 10.55
CA ARG A 26 10.79 8.71 9.60
C ARG A 26 10.70 7.91 8.30
N LYS A 27 10.70 8.58 7.15
CA LYS A 27 10.79 7.88 5.87
C LYS A 27 12.12 7.11 5.76
N TRP A 28 12.08 5.98 5.06
CA TRP A 28 13.27 5.20 4.72
C TRP A 28 13.05 4.53 3.36
N ALA A 29 14.13 4.40 2.57
CA ALA A 29 14.09 3.76 1.27
C ALA A 29 14.44 2.26 1.41
N PRO A 30 13.48 1.34 1.22
CA PRO A 30 13.72 -0.09 1.33
C PRO A 30 14.59 -0.60 0.19
N THR A 31 15.44 -1.57 0.49
CA THR A 31 16.19 -2.32 -0.51
C THR A 31 15.30 -3.40 -1.14
N LYS A 32 15.78 -4.03 -2.22
CA LYS A 32 15.09 -5.20 -2.80
C LYS A 32 14.88 -6.31 -1.75
N LYS A 33 15.88 -6.58 -0.91
CA LYS A 33 15.80 -7.61 0.14
C LYS A 33 14.70 -7.31 1.16
N ASP A 34 14.48 -6.05 1.48
CA ASP A 34 13.41 -5.62 2.39
C ASP A 34 12.02 -5.88 1.79
N ILE A 35 11.86 -5.63 0.49
CA ILE A 35 10.62 -5.93 -0.24
C ILE A 35 10.40 -7.44 -0.36
N ASP A 36 11.43 -8.21 -0.68
CA ASP A 36 11.36 -9.68 -0.75
C ASP A 36 10.98 -10.25 0.63
N ARG A 37 11.50 -9.68 1.72
CA ARG A 37 11.13 -10.05 3.09
C ARG A 37 9.67 -9.71 3.40
N ALA A 38 9.19 -8.55 2.96
CA ALA A 38 7.78 -8.20 3.10
C ALA A 38 6.86 -9.18 2.37
N HIS A 39 7.22 -9.63 1.16
CA HIS A 39 6.47 -10.65 0.41
C HIS A 39 6.45 -11.99 1.15
N HIS A 40 7.55 -12.37 1.80
CA HIS A 40 7.58 -13.58 2.62
C HIS A 40 6.63 -13.50 3.81
N ILE A 41 6.61 -12.38 4.52
CA ILE A 41 5.67 -12.16 5.65
C ILE A 41 4.23 -12.14 5.16
N LEU A 42 3.95 -11.49 4.03
CA LEU A 42 2.63 -11.47 3.41
C LEU A 42 2.17 -12.88 3.00
N SER A 43 3.09 -13.72 2.53
CA SER A 43 2.80 -15.12 2.22
C SER A 43 2.41 -15.91 3.47
N THR A 44 2.98 -15.58 4.63
CA THR A 44 2.55 -16.15 5.92
C THR A 44 1.13 -15.71 6.29
N ALA A 45 0.78 -14.44 6.09
CA ALA A 45 -0.58 -13.95 6.31
C ALA A 45 -1.62 -14.69 5.42
N ILE A 46 -1.28 -14.93 4.15
CA ILE A 46 -2.12 -15.75 3.25
C ILE A 46 -2.31 -17.17 3.81
N LYS A 47 -1.23 -17.82 4.26
CA LYS A 47 -1.28 -19.18 4.82
C LYS A 47 -2.05 -19.27 6.14
N ASN A 48 -2.18 -18.16 6.85
CA ASN A 48 -2.95 -18.04 8.09
C ASN A 48 -4.41 -17.64 7.81
N ASP A 49 -4.88 -17.76 6.56
CA ASP A 49 -6.26 -17.47 6.13
C ASP A 49 -6.73 -16.02 6.33
N GLU A 50 -5.82 -15.08 6.55
CA GLU A 50 -6.12 -13.65 6.75
C GLU A 50 -6.77 -13.02 5.50
N PHE A 51 -6.52 -13.61 4.32
CA PHE A 51 -7.03 -13.16 3.04
C PHE A 51 -8.21 -14.01 2.53
N ASN A 52 -8.94 -14.70 3.41
CA ASN A 52 -10.09 -15.55 3.05
C ASN A 52 -11.26 -14.80 2.37
N PHE A 53 -11.29 -13.47 2.42
CA PHE A 53 -12.20 -12.63 1.65
C PHE A 53 -11.94 -12.73 0.14
N LEU A 54 -10.76 -13.20 -0.27
CA LEU A 54 -10.47 -13.62 -1.64
C LEU A 54 -10.82 -15.09 -1.80
N LYS A 55 -11.44 -15.44 -2.93
CA LYS A 55 -11.88 -16.82 -3.22
C LYS A 55 -10.73 -17.84 -3.23
N THR A 56 -9.55 -17.42 -3.71
CA THR A 56 -8.33 -18.24 -3.77
C THR A 56 -7.13 -17.32 -3.51
N PRO A 57 -6.78 -17.02 -2.23
CA PRO A 57 -5.72 -16.07 -1.95
C PRO A 57 -4.36 -16.70 -2.29
N SER A 58 -3.64 -16.11 -3.23
CA SER A 58 -2.23 -16.39 -3.46
C SER A 58 -1.43 -15.09 -3.56
N LEU A 59 -0.10 -15.18 -3.42
CA LEU A 59 0.76 -14.03 -3.64
C LEU A 59 0.64 -13.49 -5.07
N GLN A 60 0.32 -14.35 -6.06
CA GLN A 60 0.11 -13.93 -7.44
C GLN A 60 -1.20 -13.14 -7.60
N ASP A 61 -2.26 -13.54 -6.89
CA ASP A 61 -3.53 -12.82 -6.89
C ASP A 61 -3.38 -11.45 -6.24
N LEU A 62 -2.67 -11.37 -5.10
CA LEU A 62 -2.35 -10.08 -4.48
C LEU A 62 -1.45 -9.21 -5.38
N LYS A 63 -0.61 -9.82 -6.22
CA LYS A 63 0.18 -9.10 -7.24
C LYS A 63 -0.67 -8.53 -8.38
N GLY A 64 -1.88 -9.04 -8.59
CA GLY A 64 -2.85 -8.48 -9.53
C GLY A 64 -3.36 -7.09 -9.16
N TYR A 65 -3.28 -6.72 -7.88
CA TYR A 65 -3.68 -5.40 -7.37
C TYR A 65 -2.62 -4.34 -7.69
N TYR A 66 -3.08 -3.12 -7.92
CA TYR A 66 -2.26 -1.94 -7.77
C TYR A 66 -1.85 -1.80 -6.30
N ARG A 67 -0.58 -1.52 -6.03
CA ARG A 67 0.00 -1.57 -4.68
C ARG A 67 0.90 -0.38 -4.41
N GLN A 68 0.60 0.33 -3.34
CA GLN A 68 1.48 1.33 -2.75
C GLN A 68 2.19 0.71 -1.56
N TYR A 69 3.52 0.71 -1.62
CA TYR A 69 4.37 0.37 -0.48
C TYR A 69 4.80 1.68 0.17
N ILE A 70 4.38 1.89 1.41
CA ILE A 70 4.69 3.08 2.20
C ILE A 70 5.65 2.68 3.33
N PRO A 71 6.97 2.74 3.10
CA PRO A 71 7.97 2.40 4.10
C PRO A 71 8.21 3.55 5.08
N TYR A 72 8.34 3.22 6.35
CA TYR A 72 8.72 4.16 7.41
C TYR A 72 9.42 3.43 8.57
N ILE A 73 10.19 4.19 9.33
CA ILE A 73 10.73 3.80 10.62
C ILE A 73 9.75 4.30 11.67
N ASN A 74 9.17 3.38 12.45
CA ASN A 74 8.19 3.73 13.47
C ASN A 74 8.86 4.36 14.71
N ALA A 75 8.06 4.75 15.72
CA ALA A 75 8.57 5.37 16.95
C ALA A 75 9.50 4.46 17.77
N LYS A 76 9.48 3.14 17.53
CA LYS A 76 10.38 2.17 18.17
C LYS A 76 11.70 1.98 17.42
N GLY A 77 11.90 2.67 16.31
CA GLY A 77 13.07 2.51 15.45
C GLY A 77 12.98 1.32 14.50
N GLU A 78 11.81 0.71 14.35
CA GLU A 78 11.63 -0.50 13.54
C GLU A 78 11.24 -0.15 12.10
N LYS A 79 11.75 -0.95 11.14
CA LYS A 79 11.40 -0.87 9.72
C LYS A 79 10.02 -1.47 9.47
N VAL A 80 9.11 -0.62 9.03
CA VAL A 80 7.71 -0.97 8.74
C VAL A 80 7.36 -0.58 7.31
N ILE A 81 6.57 -1.42 6.65
CA ILE A 81 5.99 -1.14 5.34
C ILE A 81 4.48 -1.29 5.46
N LYS A 82 3.74 -0.19 5.32
CA LYS A 82 2.29 -0.25 5.07
C LYS A 82 2.10 -0.56 3.59
N ILE A 83 1.34 -1.59 3.28
CA ILE A 83 0.93 -1.94 1.92
C ILE A 83 -0.53 -1.53 1.80
N ASN A 84 -0.82 -0.70 0.81
CA ASN A 84 -2.17 -0.34 0.42
C ASN A 84 -2.41 -0.89 -0.99
N ALA A 85 -3.53 -1.59 -1.19
CA ALA A 85 -3.79 -2.30 -2.43
C ALA A 85 -5.21 -2.06 -2.94
N PHE A 86 -5.34 -1.97 -4.26
CA PHE A 86 -6.61 -1.69 -4.94
C PHE A 86 -6.68 -2.40 -6.30
N CYS A 87 -7.84 -2.92 -6.67
CA CYS A 87 -8.00 -3.70 -7.90
C CYS A 87 -8.09 -2.83 -9.17
N GLU A 88 -8.51 -1.56 -9.03
CA GLU A 88 -8.69 -0.62 -10.13
C GLU A 88 -8.23 0.81 -9.77
N LEU A 89 -7.99 1.63 -10.79
CA LEU A 89 -7.61 3.03 -10.59
C LEU A 89 -8.85 3.93 -10.49
N LEU A 90 -8.98 4.59 -9.35
CA LEU A 90 -10.01 5.59 -9.09
C LEU A 90 -10.01 6.69 -10.15
N GLU A 91 -11.21 7.13 -10.51
CA GLU A 91 -11.41 8.28 -11.39
C GLU A 91 -11.51 9.55 -10.55
N VAL A 92 -10.90 10.61 -11.05
CA VAL A 92 -10.88 11.94 -10.46
C VAL A 92 -11.73 12.84 -11.36
N PRO A 93 -12.83 13.40 -10.86
CA PRO A 93 -13.62 14.35 -11.63
C PRO A 93 -12.80 15.61 -11.90
N PRO A 94 -13.07 16.31 -13.01
CA PRO A 94 -12.47 17.60 -13.26
C PRO A 94 -12.79 18.57 -12.12
N ALA A 95 -11.87 19.48 -11.82
CA ALA A 95 -12.11 20.53 -10.84
C ALA A 95 -13.33 21.36 -11.25
N SER A 96 -14.13 21.84 -10.29
CA SER A 96 -15.32 22.66 -10.58
C SER A 96 -15.01 23.94 -11.36
N THR A 97 -13.75 24.40 -11.31
CA THR A 97 -13.23 25.58 -12.01
C THR A 97 -12.55 25.24 -13.35
N SER A 98 -12.49 23.97 -13.73
CA SER A 98 -11.86 23.51 -14.96
C SER A 98 -12.81 23.68 -16.16
N GLU A 99 -12.29 24.22 -17.27
CA GLU A 99 -13.02 24.22 -18.56
C GLU A 99 -13.17 22.81 -19.15
N SER A 100 -12.22 21.92 -18.84
CA SER A 100 -12.28 20.51 -19.23
C SER A 100 -13.30 19.75 -18.38
N LYS A 101 -14.16 18.98 -19.04
CA LYS A 101 -15.13 18.04 -18.42
C LYS A 101 -14.61 16.60 -18.37
N VAL A 102 -13.34 16.38 -18.70
CA VAL A 102 -12.75 15.04 -18.83
C VAL A 102 -12.34 14.50 -17.46
N TRP A 103 -12.80 13.30 -17.15
CA TRP A 103 -12.35 12.54 -15.99
C TRP A 103 -10.94 12.02 -16.20
N THR A 104 -10.14 12.05 -15.15
CA THR A 104 -8.75 11.57 -15.19
C THR A 104 -8.55 10.44 -14.21
N LYS A 105 -7.53 9.61 -14.40
CA LYS A 105 -7.18 8.58 -13.41
C LYS A 105 -6.37 9.21 -12.28
N MET A 106 -6.61 8.74 -11.05
CA MET A 106 -5.85 9.18 -9.90
C MET A 106 -4.36 8.88 -10.07
N ASP A 107 -3.52 9.88 -9.76
CA ASP A 107 -2.06 9.72 -9.73
C ASP A 107 -1.60 8.94 -8.49
N TRP A 108 -1.96 7.67 -8.45
CA TRP A 108 -1.67 6.75 -7.35
C TRP A 108 -0.18 6.48 -7.17
N LYS A 109 0.67 6.80 -8.16
CA LYS A 109 2.13 6.64 -8.03
C LYS A 109 2.76 7.75 -7.19
N ASN A 110 2.13 8.93 -7.14
CA ASN A 110 2.63 10.06 -6.36
C ASN A 110 1.73 10.44 -5.16
N ARG A 111 0.46 10.04 -5.16
CA ARG A 111 -0.52 10.36 -4.12
C ARG A 111 -0.97 9.10 -3.39
N TYR A 112 -0.97 9.15 -2.06
CA TYR A 112 -1.56 8.09 -1.24
C TYR A 112 -3.05 7.95 -1.58
N VAL A 113 -3.48 6.71 -1.83
CA VAL A 113 -4.88 6.37 -2.09
C VAL A 113 -5.49 5.98 -0.76
N ASP A 114 -6.58 6.63 -0.36
CA ASP A 114 -7.39 6.22 0.78
C ASP A 114 -8.80 6.00 0.28
N VAL A 115 -9.37 4.86 0.62
CA VAL A 115 -10.74 4.48 0.23
C VAL A 115 -11.47 4.07 1.50
N ASP A 116 -12.64 4.68 1.69
CA ASP A 116 -13.47 4.49 2.88
C ASP A 116 -14.47 3.34 2.73
N ASP A 117 -14.91 3.03 1.50
CA ASP A 117 -15.80 1.90 1.17
C ASP A 117 -15.45 1.36 -0.24
N GLY A 118 -14.93 0.13 -0.31
CA GLY A 118 -14.38 -0.49 -1.50
C GLY A 118 -14.46 -2.02 -1.56
N GLY A 119 -14.90 -2.65 -0.49
CA GLY A 119 -14.98 -4.10 -0.36
C GLY A 119 -13.65 -4.82 -0.61
N TYR A 120 -13.74 -6.05 -1.12
CA TYR A 120 -12.58 -6.90 -1.42
C TYR A 120 -11.59 -6.27 -2.43
N CYS A 121 -12.02 -5.26 -3.19
CA CYS A 121 -11.16 -4.57 -4.14
C CYS A 121 -10.11 -3.70 -3.44
N TYR A 122 -10.32 -3.34 -2.17
CA TYR A 122 -9.42 -2.49 -1.40
C TYR A 122 -9.01 -3.19 -0.11
N TRP A 123 -7.71 -3.27 0.12
CA TRP A 123 -7.20 -3.78 1.38
C TRP A 123 -5.88 -3.12 1.74
N ARG A 124 -5.60 -3.07 3.03
CA ARG A 124 -4.34 -2.57 3.56
C ARG A 124 -3.83 -3.46 4.67
N VAL A 125 -2.52 -3.61 4.74
CA VAL A 125 -1.86 -4.38 5.81
C VAL A 125 -0.56 -3.69 6.19
N VAL A 126 -0.14 -3.85 7.44
CA VAL A 126 1.13 -3.34 7.93
C VAL A 126 2.09 -4.49 8.16
N ILE A 127 3.28 -4.40 7.56
CA ILE A 127 4.34 -5.38 7.67
C ILE A 127 5.49 -4.79 8.49
N ASN A 128 5.89 -5.44 9.58
CA ASN A 128 7.07 -5.08 10.35
C ASN A 128 8.20 -6.06 10.04
N LEU A 129 9.26 -5.54 9.44
CA LEU A 129 10.38 -6.35 8.94
C LEU A 129 11.27 -6.85 10.08
N ASP A 130 11.48 -6.01 11.10
CA ASP A 130 12.38 -6.32 12.22
C ASP A 130 11.75 -7.34 13.17
N ARG A 131 10.42 -7.29 13.33
CA ARG A 131 9.66 -8.27 14.12
C ARG A 131 9.22 -9.49 13.32
N ASN A 132 9.33 -9.45 12.00
CA ASN A 132 8.83 -10.48 11.09
C ASN A 132 7.34 -10.80 11.27
N THR A 133 6.51 -9.76 11.44
CA THR A 133 5.07 -9.86 11.69
C THR A 133 4.26 -8.99 10.76
N TYR A 134 2.99 -9.35 10.54
CA TYR A 134 1.98 -8.48 9.94
C TYR A 134 0.92 -8.10 10.98
N TYR A 135 0.20 -7.01 10.77
CA TYR A 135 -0.93 -6.57 11.60
C TYR A 135 -1.78 -5.53 10.87
N ASN A 136 -2.93 -5.18 11.45
CA ASN A 136 -3.88 -4.21 10.92
C ASN A 136 -4.27 -4.48 9.46
N LEU A 137 -4.54 -5.74 9.14
CA LEU A 137 -5.22 -6.07 7.90
C LEU A 137 -6.63 -5.50 7.98
N ILE A 138 -6.96 -4.62 7.04
CA ILE A 138 -8.26 -3.98 6.92
C ILE A 138 -8.70 -4.13 5.47
N ILE A 139 -9.94 -4.53 5.29
CA ILE A 139 -10.64 -4.56 4.01
C ILE A 139 -11.45 -3.26 3.97
N GLY A 140 -11.27 -2.49 2.89
CA GLY A 140 -12.02 -1.27 2.64
C GLY A 140 -13.44 -1.58 2.26
#